data_AF-W7TC25-F1
#
_entry.id   AF-W7TC25-F1
#
_cell.length_a   1.000
_cell.length_b   1.000
_cell.length_c   1.000
_cell.angle_alpha   90.00
_cell.angle_beta   90.00
_cell.angle_gamma   90.00
#
_symmetry.space_group_name_H-M   'P 1'
#
loop_
_entity.id
_entity.type
_entity.pdbx_description
1 polymer ?
#
loop_
_entity_poly.entity_id
_entity_poly.type
_entity_poly.pdbx_seq_one_letter_code
_entity_poly.pdbx_strand_id
1 'polypeptide(L)'
;MYPLQELVRVNLRWARKAASIRWLSITLWIYSLGALISIITDVHVTGYQIALLSGVVPPWSQGSVESWPIAIAGTCTMLGLSATGLYSVLTSSPYLQPVRNVLHSMRLWWQYYRTYVALYPLWAELWRTLPAEALDPSRSRLADLFRLRAKHNLYRRTIELTDFQQSLRRFTPSDAYAEAESLGRARGLTGPVLDAAVDAAGLAVGRAAYLADQPRRNSPVPPASRTEDGTSAQEARRWLLISDLYFHSPVVADVLAAPALVTERGDVS
;
A
#
# COMPACT_ATOMS: atom_id res chain seq x y z
N MET A 1 39.92 17.21 21.18
CA MET A 1 39.33 15.88 20.87
C MET A 1 37.95 15.62 21.48
N TYR A 2 37.62 16.10 22.68
CA TYR A 2 36.30 15.91 23.32
C TYR A 2 35.05 16.27 22.47
N PRO A 3 35.03 17.37 21.68
CA PRO A 3 33.80 17.75 20.94
C PRO A 3 33.47 16.84 19.74
N LEU A 4 34.46 16.24 19.08
CA LEU A 4 34.24 15.40 17.90
C LEU A 4 33.68 14.01 18.26
N GLN A 5 34.13 13.45 19.38
CA GLN A 5 33.65 12.15 19.87
C GLN A 5 32.17 12.20 20.30
N GLU A 6 31.75 13.28 20.96
CA GLU A 6 30.33 13.52 21.27
C GLU A 6 29.49 13.68 20.00
N LEU A 7 30.02 14.42 19.01
CA LEU A 7 29.31 14.68 17.76
C LEU A 7 29.10 13.38 16.94
N VAL A 8 30.11 12.50 16.87
CA VAL A 8 29.96 11.16 16.28
C VAL A 8 28.95 10.31 17.04
N ARG A 9 29.00 10.29 18.38
CA ARG A 9 28.06 9.51 19.20
C ARG A 9 26.62 9.97 19.02
N VAL A 10 26.39 11.28 19.03
CA VAL A 10 25.07 11.88 18.81
C VAL A 10 24.57 11.55 17.41
N ASN A 11 25.38 11.74 16.37
CA ASN A 11 24.98 11.45 14.99
C ASN A 11 24.65 9.97 14.76
N LEU A 12 25.42 9.03 15.33
CA LEU A 12 25.14 7.60 15.22
C LEU A 12 23.88 7.17 15.99
N ARG A 13 23.55 7.84 17.11
CA ARG A 13 22.29 7.61 17.83
C ARG A 13 21.10 8.13 17.04
N TRP A 14 21.23 9.32 16.44
CA TRP A 14 20.19 9.89 15.59
C TRP A 14 20.02 9.16 14.26
N ALA A 15 21.09 8.69 13.64
CA ALA A 15 21.03 7.90 12.40
C ALA A 15 20.24 6.60 12.60
N ARG A 16 20.39 5.95 13.77
CA ARG A 16 19.62 4.76 14.16
C ARG A 16 18.15 5.07 14.44
N LYS A 17 17.86 6.18 15.13
CA LYS A 17 16.48 6.62 15.39
C LYS A 17 15.76 7.08 14.12
N ALA A 18 16.48 7.70 13.18
CA ALA A 18 15.98 8.17 11.90
C ALA A 18 15.93 7.07 10.82
N ALA A 19 16.02 5.78 11.19
CA ALA A 19 15.99 4.67 10.23
C ALA A 19 14.71 4.62 9.38
N SER A 20 13.61 5.23 9.86
CA SER A 20 12.38 5.41 9.08
C SER A 20 12.52 6.39 7.91
N ILE A 21 13.51 7.30 7.96
CA ILE A 21 13.83 8.28 6.92
C ILE A 21 15.19 7.92 6.34
N ARG A 22 15.18 6.96 5.39
CA ARG A 22 16.40 6.34 4.82
C ARG A 22 17.45 7.36 4.38
N TRP A 23 17.03 8.48 3.77
CA TRP A 23 17.94 9.53 3.31
C TRP A 23 18.69 10.23 4.43
N LEU A 24 17.99 10.62 5.50
CA LEU A 24 18.62 11.28 6.66
C LEU A 24 19.58 10.34 7.39
N SER A 25 19.22 9.05 7.48
CA SER A 25 20.11 8.05 8.07
C SER A 25 21.41 7.92 7.26
N ILE A 26 21.31 7.80 5.93
CA ILE A 26 22.48 7.68 5.04
C ILE A 26 23.42 8.88 5.17
N THR A 27 22.90 10.11 5.17
CA THR A 27 23.75 11.31 5.26
C THR A 27 24.45 11.43 6.62
N LEU A 28 23.76 11.10 7.72
CA LEU A 28 24.35 11.06 9.06
C LEU A 28 25.43 9.97 9.19
N TRP A 29 25.27 8.82 8.53
CA TRP A 29 26.29 7.77 8.47
C TRP A 29 27.53 8.22 7.71
N ILE A 30 27.36 8.81 6.51
CA ILE A 30 28.46 9.33 5.69
C ILE A 30 29.25 10.41 6.44
N TYR A 31 28.54 11.33 7.10
CA TYR A 31 29.17 12.35 7.92
C TYR A 31 29.95 11.76 9.11
N SER A 32 29.36 10.78 9.81
CA SER A 32 30.01 10.12 10.95
C SER A 32 31.27 9.35 10.54
N LEU A 33 31.26 8.73 9.36
CA LEU A 33 32.42 8.05 8.80
C LEU A 33 33.57 9.03 8.52
N GLY A 34 33.28 10.18 7.91
CA GLY A 34 34.28 11.21 7.67
C GLY A 34 34.88 11.74 8.98
N ALA A 35 34.05 12.01 9.98
CA ALA A 35 34.51 12.47 11.30
C ALA A 35 35.38 11.43 12.03
N LEU A 36 35.10 10.14 11.89
CA LEU A 36 35.94 9.07 12.46
C LEU A 36 37.32 9.02 11.81
N ILE A 37 37.40 9.14 10.47
CA ILE A 37 38.67 9.16 9.74
C ILE A 37 39.50 10.38 10.15
N SER A 38 38.86 11.54 10.35
CA SER A 38 39.53 12.74 10.89
C SER A 38 40.14 12.50 12.27
N ILE A 39 39.40 11.88 13.20
CA ILE A 39 39.92 11.58 14.55
C ILE A 39 41.15 10.66 14.48
N ILE A 40 41.11 9.62 13.65
CA ILE A 40 42.24 8.70 13.47
C ILE A 40 43.48 9.44 12.95
N THR A 41 43.27 10.33 11.98
CA THR A 41 44.34 11.15 11.41
C THR A 41 44.94 12.10 12.45
N ASP A 42 44.11 12.76 13.25
CA ASP A 42 44.58 13.64 14.33
C ASP A 42 45.41 12.89 15.40
N VAL A 43 45.01 11.66 15.74
CA VAL A 43 45.79 10.79 16.64
C VAL A 43 47.16 10.48 16.03
N HIS A 44 47.19 10.11 14.73
CA HIS A 44 48.45 9.86 14.02
C HIS A 44 49.36 11.09 14.01
N VAL A 45 48.82 12.25 13.62
CA VAL A 45 49.56 13.54 13.60
C VAL A 45 50.16 13.81 14.97
N THR A 46 49.33 13.69 16.02
CA THR A 46 49.78 13.94 17.41
C THR A 46 50.90 12.98 17.81
N GLY A 47 50.77 11.69 17.51
CA GLY A 47 51.80 10.69 17.78
C GLY A 47 53.09 10.95 17.01
N TYR A 48 53.00 11.33 15.74
CA TYR A 48 54.13 11.70 14.90
C TYR A 48 54.88 12.91 15.48
N GLN A 49 54.17 13.95 15.92
CA GLN A 49 54.78 15.12 16.57
C GLN A 49 55.46 14.77 17.90
N ILE A 50 54.86 13.90 18.72
CA ILE A 50 55.46 13.42 19.98
C ILE A 50 56.75 12.64 19.71
N ALA A 51 56.77 11.78 18.68
CA ALA A 51 57.96 11.03 18.30
C ALA A 51 59.11 11.96 17.90
N LEU A 52 58.82 12.97 17.07
CA LEU A 52 59.79 13.99 16.68
C LEU A 52 60.32 14.79 17.88
N LEU A 53 59.44 15.20 18.80
CA LEU A 53 59.85 15.87 20.04
C LEU A 53 60.72 15.00 20.94
N SER A 54 60.56 13.68 20.86
CA SER A 54 61.36 12.69 21.59
C SER A 54 62.66 12.32 20.88
N GLY A 55 62.98 12.94 19.73
CA GLY A 55 64.16 12.66 18.92
C GLY A 55 64.07 11.37 18.10
N VAL A 56 62.91 10.71 18.06
CA VAL A 56 62.66 9.53 17.23
C VAL A 56 62.19 9.99 15.85
N VAL A 57 62.88 9.55 14.80
CA VAL A 57 62.48 9.84 13.40
C VAL A 57 61.70 8.66 12.85
N PRO A 58 60.39 8.79 12.60
CA PRO A 58 59.61 7.72 12.00
C PRO A 58 60.11 7.40 10.57
N PRO A 59 60.04 6.13 10.14
CA PRO A 59 60.58 5.71 8.84
C PRO A 59 59.71 6.11 7.63
N TRP A 60 58.55 6.72 7.86
CA TRP A 60 57.63 7.20 6.81
C TRP A 60 57.49 8.71 6.84
N SER A 61 57.17 9.31 5.69
CA SER A 61 56.84 10.73 5.62
C SER A 61 55.41 10.99 6.11
N GLN A 62 55.24 12.06 6.88
CA GLN A 62 53.93 12.50 7.38
C GLN A 62 52.90 12.64 6.23
N GLY A 63 53.29 13.30 5.15
CA GLY A 63 52.42 13.56 4.00
C GLY A 63 51.97 12.28 3.26
N SER A 64 52.79 11.23 3.22
CA SER A 64 52.42 9.97 2.55
C SER A 64 51.27 9.25 3.25
N VAL A 65 51.15 9.39 4.57
CA VAL A 65 50.11 8.74 5.37
C VAL A 65 48.87 9.61 5.49
N GLU A 66 49.02 10.94 5.53
CA GLU A 66 47.95 11.87 5.86
C GLU A 66 47.18 12.45 4.66
N SER A 67 47.80 12.54 3.48
CA SER A 67 47.18 13.25 2.35
C SER A 67 45.88 12.60 1.89
N TRP A 68 45.84 11.27 1.81
CA TRP A 68 44.67 10.56 1.28
C TRP A 68 43.54 10.38 2.31
N PRO A 69 43.78 10.10 3.62
CA PRO A 69 42.69 10.01 4.60
C PRO A 69 42.03 11.36 4.85
N ILE A 70 42.79 12.47 4.86
CA ILE A 70 42.24 13.83 5.00
C ILE A 70 41.32 14.16 3.81
N ALA A 71 41.74 13.81 2.58
CA ALA A 71 40.92 14.02 1.40
C ALA A 71 39.59 13.24 1.46
N ILE A 72 39.64 11.98 1.88
CA ILE A 72 38.43 11.14 2.04
C ILE A 72 37.54 11.70 3.16
N ALA A 73 38.12 12.03 4.32
CA ALA A 73 37.37 12.56 5.46
C ALA A 73 36.69 13.90 5.13
N GLY A 74 37.40 14.82 4.47
CA GLY A 74 36.88 16.10 4.01
C GLY A 74 35.74 15.91 3.00
N THR A 75 35.90 14.98 2.05
CA THR A 75 34.87 14.69 1.05
C THR A 75 33.62 14.09 1.69
N CYS A 76 33.77 13.10 2.58
CA CYS A 76 32.64 12.48 3.27
C CYS A 76 31.88 13.48 4.17
N THR A 77 32.59 14.32 4.92
CA THR A 77 31.97 15.33 5.78
C THR A 77 31.23 16.39 4.97
N MET A 78 31.82 16.89 3.88
CA MET A 78 31.16 17.85 2.99
C MET A 78 29.94 17.26 2.29
N LEU A 79 30.04 16.05 1.73
CA LEU A 79 28.91 15.39 1.09
C LEU A 79 27.76 15.14 2.07
N GLY A 80 28.06 14.67 3.28
CA GLY A 80 27.05 14.46 4.32
C GLY A 80 26.35 15.75 4.73
N LEU A 81 27.11 16.85 4.90
CA LEU A 81 26.58 18.16 5.27
C LEU A 81 25.73 18.77 4.14
N SER A 82 26.26 18.79 2.91
CA SER A 82 25.56 19.32 1.74
C SER A 82 24.29 18.55 1.42
N ALA A 83 24.31 17.22 1.50
CA ALA A 83 23.13 16.39 1.28
C ALA A 83 22.05 16.61 2.35
N THR A 84 22.45 16.79 3.61
CA THR A 84 21.52 17.11 4.70
C THR A 84 20.90 18.50 4.53
N GLY A 85 21.70 19.50 4.15
CA GLY A 85 21.23 20.85 3.85
C GLY A 85 20.27 20.87 2.66
N LEU A 86 20.63 20.20 1.56
CA LEU A 86 19.78 20.08 0.37
C LEU A 86 18.45 19.38 0.69
N TYR A 87 18.49 18.26 1.42
CA TYR A 87 17.27 17.57 1.84
C TYR A 87 16.38 18.49 2.69
N SER A 88 16.94 19.19 3.67
CA SER A 88 16.19 20.12 4.51
C SER A 88 15.54 21.25 3.71
N VAL A 89 16.24 21.81 2.71
CA VAL A 89 15.67 22.82 1.81
C VAL A 89 14.54 22.22 0.97
N LEU A 90 14.72 21.03 0.40
CA LEU A 90 13.71 20.38 -0.43
C LEU A 90 12.44 20.02 0.37
N THR A 91 12.58 19.62 1.64
CA THR A 91 11.43 19.24 2.47
C THR A 91 10.76 20.41 3.17
N SER A 92 11.54 21.41 3.59
CA SER A 92 11.07 22.47 4.51
C SER A 92 10.91 23.83 3.83
N SER A 93 11.34 23.98 2.57
CA SER A 93 11.18 25.25 1.85
C SER A 93 9.69 25.58 1.62
N PRO A 94 9.21 26.76 2.05
CA PRO A 94 7.84 27.19 1.80
C PRO A 94 7.58 27.40 0.30
N TYR A 95 8.59 27.75 -0.49
CA TYR A 95 8.48 27.91 -1.95
C TYR A 95 8.19 26.58 -2.68
N LEU A 96 8.65 25.45 -2.12
CA LEU A 96 8.43 24.11 -2.68
C LEU A 96 7.18 23.42 -2.11
N GLN A 97 6.58 23.98 -1.06
CA GLN A 97 5.34 23.50 -0.47
C GLN A 97 4.18 23.40 -1.48
N PRO A 98 3.88 24.39 -2.36
CA PRO A 98 2.79 24.28 -3.32
C PRO A 98 3.02 23.13 -4.31
N VAL A 99 4.25 22.98 -4.82
CA VAL A 99 4.61 21.89 -5.75
C VAL A 99 4.42 20.53 -5.09
N ARG A 100 4.88 20.36 -3.84
CA ARG A 100 4.69 19.12 -3.07
C ARG A 100 3.21 18.81 -2.83
N ASN A 101 2.40 19.82 -2.51
CA ASN A 101 0.97 19.66 -2.29
C ASN A 101 0.25 19.24 -3.58
N VAL A 102 0.63 19.83 -4.71
CA VAL A 102 0.11 19.46 -6.04
C VAL A 102 0.51 18.02 -6.38
N LEU A 103 1.78 17.65 -6.23
CA LEU A 103 2.25 16.28 -6.49
C LEU A 103 1.56 15.24 -5.60
N HIS A 104 1.38 15.56 -4.32
CA HIS A 104 0.67 14.71 -3.38
C HIS A 104 -0.81 14.55 -3.78
N SER A 105 -1.47 15.65 -4.13
CA SER A 105 -2.86 15.66 -4.58
C SER A 105 -3.04 14.89 -5.89
N MET A 106 -2.13 15.06 -6.85
CA MET A 106 -2.11 14.32 -8.12
C MET A 106 -1.91 12.82 -7.87
N ARG A 107 -0.99 12.44 -6.98
CA ARG A 107 -0.76 11.03 -6.62
C ARG A 107 -2.02 10.41 -6.00
N LEU A 108 -2.67 11.11 -5.07
CA LEU A 108 -3.91 10.64 -4.46
C LEU A 108 -5.05 10.55 -5.47
N TRP A 109 -5.22 11.57 -6.31
CA TRP A 109 -6.20 11.59 -7.38
C TRP A 109 -6.01 10.39 -8.32
N TRP A 110 -4.77 10.12 -8.73
CA TRP A 110 -4.44 8.98 -9.58
C TRP A 110 -4.73 7.63 -8.92
N GLN A 111 -4.47 7.49 -7.61
CA GLN A 111 -4.81 6.28 -6.87
C GLN A 111 -6.32 6.04 -6.80
N TYR A 112 -7.11 7.07 -6.50
CA TYR A 112 -8.57 6.98 -6.52
C TYR A 112 -9.10 6.65 -7.91
N TYR A 113 -8.56 7.32 -8.93
CA TYR A 113 -8.96 7.11 -10.32
C TYR A 113 -8.66 5.69 -10.80
N ARG A 114 -7.46 5.18 -10.56
CA ARG A 114 -7.10 3.79 -10.92
C ARG A 114 -7.99 2.78 -10.24
N THR A 115 -8.29 2.97 -8.96
CA THR A 115 -9.18 2.09 -8.18
C THR A 115 -10.60 2.13 -8.75
N TYR A 116 -11.08 3.33 -9.07
CA TYR A 116 -12.39 3.53 -9.69
C TYR A 116 -12.54 2.79 -11.03
N VAL A 117 -11.53 2.91 -11.90
CA VAL A 117 -11.49 2.23 -13.20
C VAL A 117 -11.37 0.71 -13.02
N ALA A 118 -10.56 0.23 -12.07
CA ALA A 118 -10.39 -1.20 -11.82
C ALA A 118 -11.67 -1.87 -11.29
N LEU A 119 -12.55 -1.15 -10.57
CA LEU A 119 -13.85 -1.66 -10.13
C LEU A 119 -14.94 -1.63 -11.21
N TYR A 120 -14.68 -0.97 -12.35
CA TYR A 120 -15.66 -0.83 -13.42
C TYR A 120 -16.19 -2.18 -13.96
N PRO A 121 -15.38 -3.23 -14.18
CA PRO A 121 -15.88 -4.50 -14.73
C PRO A 121 -16.95 -5.15 -13.84
N LEU A 122 -16.70 -5.24 -12.53
CA LEU A 122 -17.67 -5.77 -11.58
C LEU A 122 -18.93 -4.90 -11.54
N TRP A 123 -18.75 -3.58 -11.40
CA TRP A 123 -19.87 -2.64 -11.38
C TRP A 123 -20.75 -2.76 -12.63
N ALA A 124 -20.15 -2.87 -13.81
CA ALA A 124 -20.90 -2.97 -15.07
C ALA A 124 -21.69 -4.30 -15.17
N GLU A 125 -21.15 -5.40 -14.66
CA GLU A 125 -21.86 -6.69 -14.63
C GLU A 125 -23.05 -6.68 -13.67
N LEU A 126 -22.88 -6.07 -12.49
CA LEU A 126 -23.96 -5.95 -11.51
C LEU A 126 -25.03 -4.95 -11.98
N TRP A 127 -24.61 -3.81 -12.54
CA TRP A 127 -25.52 -2.80 -13.09
C TRP A 127 -26.39 -3.32 -14.23
N ARG A 128 -25.83 -4.14 -15.13
CA ARG A 128 -26.62 -4.80 -16.19
C ARG A 128 -27.69 -5.74 -15.64
N THR A 129 -27.46 -6.29 -14.46
CA THR A 129 -28.39 -7.21 -13.80
C THR A 129 -29.45 -6.45 -13.01
N LEU A 130 -29.04 -5.43 -12.25
CA LEU A 130 -29.90 -4.64 -11.36
C LEU A 130 -29.83 -3.13 -11.72
N PRO A 131 -30.34 -2.70 -12.88
CA PRO A 131 -30.20 -1.31 -13.31
C PRO A 131 -30.93 -0.32 -12.41
N ALA A 132 -31.98 -0.75 -11.71
CA ALA A 132 -32.78 0.07 -10.80
C ALA A 132 -32.04 0.47 -9.51
N GLU A 133 -31.02 -0.29 -9.11
CA GLU A 133 -30.25 -0.03 -7.88
C GLU A 133 -29.09 0.96 -8.09
N ALA A 134 -28.80 1.34 -9.35
CA ALA A 134 -27.75 2.31 -9.63
C ALA A 134 -28.22 3.74 -9.35
N LEU A 135 -27.53 4.42 -8.42
CA LEU A 135 -27.80 5.79 -8.04
C LEU A 135 -27.53 6.80 -9.17
N ASP A 136 -26.60 6.53 -10.09
CA ASP A 136 -26.35 7.36 -11.28
C ASP A 136 -25.76 6.53 -12.42
N PRO A 137 -26.59 6.03 -13.35
CA PRO A 137 -26.12 5.21 -14.45
C PRO A 137 -25.24 6.07 -15.36
N SER A 138 -23.92 5.85 -15.33
CA SER A 138 -23.02 6.41 -16.33
C SER A 138 -23.43 5.87 -17.71
N ARG A 139 -24.01 6.73 -18.55
CA ARG A 139 -24.56 6.33 -19.87
C ARG A 139 -23.50 5.75 -20.83
N SER A 140 -22.20 5.93 -20.55
CA SER A 140 -21.10 5.33 -21.33
C SER A 140 -19.78 5.22 -20.54
N ARG A 141 -18.93 4.27 -20.94
CA ARG A 141 -17.54 4.10 -20.42
C ARG A 141 -16.72 5.38 -20.52
N LEU A 142 -16.88 6.14 -21.60
CA LEU A 142 -16.14 7.38 -21.85
C LEU A 142 -16.60 8.49 -20.90
N ALA A 143 -17.91 8.66 -20.71
CA ALA A 143 -18.44 9.63 -19.75
C ALA A 143 -17.98 9.34 -18.32
N ASP A 144 -17.76 8.06 -18.00
CA ASP A 144 -17.26 7.62 -16.70
C ASP A 144 -15.77 7.94 -16.50
N LEU A 145 -14.99 7.85 -17.57
CA LEU A 145 -13.54 8.06 -17.59
C LEU A 145 -13.13 9.53 -17.40
N PHE A 146 -13.99 10.49 -17.78
CA PHE A 146 -13.72 11.93 -17.70
C PHE A 146 -14.20 12.60 -16.39
N ARG A 147 -14.70 11.84 -15.41
CA ARG A 147 -15.19 12.44 -14.15
C ARG A 147 -14.02 12.94 -13.29
N LEU A 148 -13.87 14.27 -13.21
CA LEU A 148 -12.76 14.95 -12.52
C LEU A 148 -12.69 14.71 -10.99
N ARG A 149 -13.80 14.29 -10.35
CA ARG A 149 -13.91 14.10 -8.89
C ARG A 149 -13.62 12.66 -8.44
N ALA A 150 -12.41 12.16 -8.72
CA ALA A 150 -12.03 10.75 -8.50
C ALA A 150 -12.38 10.17 -7.12
N LYS A 151 -12.12 10.91 -6.02
CA LYS A 151 -12.47 10.47 -4.65
C LYS A 151 -13.98 10.27 -4.47
N HIS A 152 -14.78 11.23 -4.94
CA HIS A 152 -16.23 11.18 -4.81
C HIS A 152 -16.83 10.05 -5.67
N ASN A 153 -16.34 9.87 -6.89
CA ASN A 153 -16.81 8.80 -7.76
C ASN A 153 -16.50 7.42 -7.19
N LEU A 154 -15.30 7.25 -6.61
CA LEU A 154 -14.95 6.00 -5.94
C LEU A 154 -15.89 5.71 -4.76
N TYR A 155 -16.13 6.70 -3.90
CA TYR A 155 -17.06 6.56 -2.77
C TYR A 155 -18.48 6.20 -3.21
N ARG A 156 -18.97 6.82 -4.28
CA ARG A 156 -20.28 6.48 -4.83
C ARG A 156 -20.32 5.05 -5.38
N ARG A 157 -19.28 4.63 -6.10
CA ARG A 157 -19.18 3.27 -6.66
C ARG A 157 -19.15 2.20 -5.57
N THR A 158 -18.49 2.45 -4.44
CA THR A 158 -18.49 1.49 -3.32
C THR A 158 -19.86 1.37 -2.66
N ILE A 159 -20.62 2.46 -2.57
CA ILE A 159 -22.03 2.43 -2.12
C ILE A 159 -22.86 1.58 -3.08
N GLU A 160 -22.82 1.88 -4.39
CA GLU A 160 -23.60 1.14 -5.40
C GLU A 160 -23.27 -0.36 -5.41
N LEU A 161 -21.98 -0.74 -5.27
CA LEU A 161 -21.59 -2.15 -5.14
C LEU A 161 -22.17 -2.82 -3.89
N THR A 162 -22.24 -2.08 -2.78
CA THR A 162 -22.84 -2.57 -1.53
C THR A 162 -24.35 -2.73 -1.68
N ASP A 163 -25.02 -1.79 -2.35
CA ASP A 163 -26.46 -1.86 -2.63
C ASP A 163 -26.77 -3.05 -3.55
N PHE A 164 -25.99 -3.26 -4.61
CA PHE A 164 -26.10 -4.46 -5.47
C PHE A 164 -25.93 -5.74 -4.67
N GLN A 165 -24.92 -5.81 -3.79
CA GLN A 165 -24.72 -6.96 -2.92
C GLN A 165 -25.94 -7.20 -2.03
N GLN A 166 -26.46 -6.16 -1.39
CA GLN A 166 -27.63 -6.29 -0.52
C GLN A 166 -28.89 -6.76 -1.27
N SER A 167 -29.08 -6.32 -2.52
CA SER A 167 -30.20 -6.77 -3.35
C SER A 167 -30.02 -8.21 -3.83
N LEU A 168 -28.83 -8.60 -4.28
CA LEU A 168 -28.53 -9.98 -4.71
C LEU A 168 -28.53 -11.00 -3.57
N ARG A 169 -28.21 -10.57 -2.34
CA ARG A 169 -28.28 -11.41 -1.14
C ARG A 169 -29.65 -12.05 -0.93
N ARG A 170 -30.73 -11.40 -1.37
CA ARG A 170 -32.10 -11.93 -1.29
C ARG A 170 -32.32 -13.16 -2.18
N PHE A 171 -31.47 -13.34 -3.19
CA PHE A 171 -31.50 -14.45 -4.14
C PHE A 171 -30.41 -15.49 -3.85
N THR A 172 -29.52 -15.21 -2.90
CA THR A 172 -28.39 -16.07 -2.58
C THR A 172 -28.77 -17.02 -1.44
N PRO A 173 -28.79 -18.34 -1.64
CA PRO A 173 -29.11 -19.27 -0.59
C PRO A 173 -27.96 -19.38 0.42
N SER A 174 -28.28 -19.71 1.67
CA SER A 174 -27.31 -19.70 2.77
C SER A 174 -26.25 -20.79 2.66
N ASP A 175 -26.57 -21.90 2.00
CA ASP A 175 -25.67 -23.00 1.66
C ASP A 175 -24.52 -22.55 0.74
N ALA A 176 -24.78 -21.65 -0.22
CA ALA A 176 -23.76 -21.13 -1.12
C ALA A 176 -22.63 -20.41 -0.37
N TYR A 177 -22.95 -19.68 0.70
CA TYR A 177 -21.94 -19.03 1.55
C TYR A 177 -21.12 -20.06 2.32
N ALA A 178 -21.77 -21.06 2.91
CA ALA A 178 -21.08 -22.11 3.66
C ALA A 178 -20.19 -22.98 2.75
N GLU A 179 -20.65 -23.28 1.55
CA GLU A 179 -19.90 -24.03 0.54
C GLU A 179 -18.69 -23.23 0.05
N ALA A 180 -18.87 -21.95 -0.28
CA ALA A 180 -17.77 -21.06 -0.65
C ALA A 180 -16.72 -20.96 0.46
N GLU A 181 -17.15 -20.88 1.72
CA GLU A 181 -16.26 -20.81 2.86
C GLU A 181 -15.49 -22.13 3.06
N SER A 182 -16.17 -23.27 2.96
CA SER A 182 -15.56 -24.61 3.03
C SER A 182 -14.52 -24.82 1.92
N LEU A 183 -14.88 -24.54 0.67
CA LEU A 183 -13.99 -24.65 -0.48
C LEU A 183 -12.81 -23.68 -0.39
N GLY A 184 -13.05 -22.44 0.07
CA GLY A 184 -12.00 -21.47 0.30
C GLY A 184 -10.99 -21.95 1.34
N ARG A 185 -11.45 -22.47 2.48
CA ARG A 185 -10.58 -23.05 3.52
C ARG A 185 -9.83 -24.29 3.03
N ALA A 186 -10.49 -25.18 2.29
CA ALA A 186 -9.86 -26.36 1.71
C ALA A 186 -8.71 -25.98 0.75
N ARG A 187 -8.77 -24.79 0.14
CA ARG A 187 -7.73 -24.20 -0.70
C ARG A 187 -6.72 -23.34 0.05
N GLY A 188 -6.78 -23.33 1.38
CA GLY A 188 -5.86 -22.57 2.22
C GLY A 188 -6.12 -21.06 2.25
N LEU A 189 -7.28 -20.58 1.76
CA LEU A 189 -7.65 -19.17 1.91
C LEU A 189 -7.98 -18.88 3.38
N THR A 190 -7.50 -17.74 3.88
CA THR A 190 -7.70 -17.30 5.27
C THR A 190 -7.90 -15.80 5.35
N GLY A 191 -8.50 -15.34 6.45
CA GLY A 191 -8.68 -13.92 6.77
C GLY A 191 -9.44 -13.15 5.67
N PRO A 192 -9.04 -11.91 5.35
CA PRO A 192 -9.78 -11.05 4.42
C PRO A 192 -9.93 -11.61 3.00
N VAL A 193 -9.05 -12.52 2.58
CA VAL A 193 -9.12 -13.16 1.25
C VAL A 193 -10.22 -14.23 1.22
N LEU A 194 -10.38 -14.98 2.32
CA LEU A 194 -11.48 -15.94 2.44
C LEU A 194 -12.82 -15.20 2.47
N ASP A 195 -12.94 -14.15 3.27
CA ASP A 195 -14.17 -13.34 3.36
C ASP A 195 -14.56 -12.76 1.99
N ALA A 196 -13.59 -12.22 1.25
CA ALA A 196 -13.82 -11.69 -0.09
C ALA A 196 -14.20 -12.78 -1.11
N ALA A 197 -13.66 -13.99 -0.99
CA ALA A 197 -14.01 -15.11 -1.85
C ALA A 197 -15.47 -15.57 -1.61
N VAL A 198 -15.88 -15.61 -0.34
CA VAL A 198 -17.25 -15.94 0.07
C VAL A 198 -18.25 -14.89 -0.44
N ASP A 199 -17.92 -13.59 -0.30
CA ASP A 199 -18.74 -12.51 -0.86
C ASP A 199 -18.83 -12.58 -2.38
N ALA A 200 -17.71 -12.82 -3.07
CA ALA A 200 -17.67 -12.94 -4.53
C ALA A 200 -18.52 -14.11 -5.03
N ALA A 201 -18.44 -15.27 -4.36
CA ALA A 201 -19.26 -16.44 -4.68
C ALA A 201 -20.74 -16.16 -4.47
N GLY A 202 -21.10 -15.54 -3.34
CA GLY A 202 -22.47 -15.14 -3.06
C GLY A 202 -23.03 -14.17 -4.10
N LEU A 203 -22.25 -13.17 -4.51
CA LEU A 203 -22.64 -12.26 -5.61
C LEU A 203 -22.91 -13.00 -6.91
N ALA A 204 -22.03 -13.94 -7.27
CA ALA A 204 -22.15 -14.67 -8.53
C ALA A 204 -23.38 -15.59 -8.55
N VAL A 205 -23.59 -16.33 -7.46
CA VAL A 205 -24.77 -17.20 -7.27
C VAL A 205 -26.05 -16.38 -7.24
N GLY A 206 -26.10 -15.31 -6.45
CA GLY A 206 -27.26 -14.42 -6.37
C GLY A 206 -27.61 -13.81 -7.73
N ARG A 207 -26.61 -13.39 -8.50
CA ARG A 207 -26.79 -12.88 -9.88
C ARG A 207 -27.36 -13.96 -10.81
N ALA A 208 -26.83 -15.18 -10.75
CA ALA A 208 -27.32 -16.29 -11.57
C ALA A 208 -28.77 -16.65 -11.23
N ALA A 209 -29.11 -16.71 -9.94
CA ALA A 209 -30.47 -16.97 -9.46
C ALA A 209 -31.45 -15.86 -9.87
N TYR A 210 -31.03 -14.58 -9.77
CA TYR A 210 -31.81 -13.44 -10.22
C TYR A 210 -32.12 -13.52 -11.72
N LEU A 211 -31.12 -13.79 -12.57
CA LEU A 211 -31.30 -13.89 -14.02
C LEU A 211 -32.16 -15.10 -14.44
N ALA A 212 -32.19 -16.15 -13.62
CA ALA A 212 -33.02 -17.32 -13.84
C ALA A 212 -34.48 -17.13 -13.37
N ASP A 213 -34.83 -15.95 -12.86
CA ASP A 213 -36.12 -15.63 -12.21
C ASP A 213 -36.52 -16.67 -11.16
N GLN A 214 -35.55 -17.12 -10.36
CA GLN A 214 -35.75 -18.05 -9.24
C GLN A 214 -35.62 -17.30 -7.91
N PRO A 215 -36.61 -16.45 -7.53
CA PRO A 215 -36.63 -15.85 -6.21
C PRO A 215 -36.89 -16.94 -5.17
N ARG A 216 -35.85 -17.43 -4.51
CA ARG A 216 -36.03 -18.22 -3.29
C ARG A 216 -36.44 -17.31 -2.15
N ARG A 217 -37.76 -17.13 -2.00
CA ARG A 217 -38.37 -16.56 -0.79
C ARG A 217 -37.94 -17.44 0.40
N ASN A 218 -37.29 -16.82 1.40
CA ASN A 218 -37.15 -17.32 2.78
C ASN A 218 -35.82 -18.00 3.21
N SER A 219 -34.69 -17.77 2.55
CA SER A 219 -33.41 -18.11 3.20
C SER A 219 -33.04 -17.03 4.24
N PRO A 220 -32.66 -17.42 5.48
CA PRO A 220 -32.12 -16.47 6.45
C PRO A 220 -30.89 -15.79 5.85
N VAL A 221 -30.97 -14.49 5.63
CA VAL A 221 -29.84 -13.68 5.16
C VAL A 221 -28.84 -13.64 6.31
N PRO A 222 -27.60 -14.13 6.15
CA PRO A 222 -26.58 -13.98 7.19
C PRO A 222 -26.41 -12.49 7.55
N PRO A 223 -25.93 -12.12 8.74
CA PRO A 223 -25.53 -10.73 8.97
C PRO A 223 -24.49 -10.33 7.92
N ALA A 224 -24.62 -9.12 7.37
CA ALA A 224 -23.59 -8.61 6.46
C ALA A 224 -22.27 -8.52 7.24
N SER A 225 -21.18 -9.03 6.67
CA SER A 225 -19.83 -8.86 7.22
C SER A 225 -19.36 -7.41 7.00
N ARG A 226 -20.12 -6.43 7.50
CA ARG A 226 -19.72 -5.02 7.46
C ARG A 226 -18.76 -4.81 8.62
N THR A 227 -17.49 -4.58 8.32
CA THR A 227 -16.59 -3.94 9.28
C THR A 227 -17.08 -2.49 9.43
N GLU A 228 -17.85 -2.20 10.49
CA GLU A 228 -18.44 -0.88 10.76
C GLU A 228 -17.38 0.24 10.91
N ASP A 229 -16.11 -0.12 11.13
CA ASP A 229 -15.00 0.81 11.37
C ASP A 229 -14.06 1.03 10.17
N GLY A 230 -14.43 0.55 8.98
CA GLY A 230 -13.57 0.62 7.79
C GLY A 230 -13.46 2.02 7.19
N THR A 231 -12.24 2.54 7.01
CA THR A 231 -12.01 3.73 6.18
C THR A 231 -12.44 3.47 4.73
N SER A 232 -12.89 4.49 3.98
CA SER A 232 -13.29 4.31 2.56
C SER A 232 -12.19 3.68 1.68
N ALA A 233 -10.92 3.83 2.07
CA ALA A 233 -9.80 3.20 1.38
C ALA A 233 -9.70 1.69 1.64
N GLN A 234 -10.06 1.21 2.84
CA GLN A 234 -10.13 -0.22 3.15
C GLN A 234 -11.32 -0.87 2.43
N GLU A 235 -12.47 -0.21 2.43
CA GLU A 235 -13.65 -0.67 1.70
C GLU A 235 -13.38 -0.81 0.19
N ALA A 236 -12.76 0.20 -0.43
CA ALA A 236 -12.36 0.12 -1.83
C ALA A 236 -11.37 -1.03 -2.12
N ARG A 237 -10.43 -1.32 -1.21
CA ARG A 237 -9.51 -2.46 -1.35
C ARG A 237 -10.22 -3.80 -1.26
N ARG A 238 -11.19 -3.94 -0.34
CA ARG A 238 -12.02 -5.14 -0.24
C ARG A 238 -12.79 -5.35 -1.54
N TRP A 239 -13.41 -4.32 -2.09
CA TRP A 239 -14.12 -4.41 -3.36
C TRP A 239 -13.21 -4.77 -4.54
N LEU A 240 -11.95 -4.30 -4.56
CA LEU A 240 -10.99 -4.73 -5.58
C LEU A 240 -10.70 -6.22 -5.48
N LEU A 241 -10.56 -6.74 -4.25
CA LEU A 241 -10.31 -8.15 -4.01
C LEU A 241 -11.53 -9.01 -4.40
N ILE A 242 -12.74 -8.57 -4.01
CA ILE A 242 -13.99 -9.21 -4.43
C ILE A 242 -14.10 -9.21 -5.96
N SER A 243 -13.81 -8.08 -6.62
CA SER A 243 -13.86 -7.97 -8.08
C SER A 243 -12.90 -8.94 -8.75
N ASP A 244 -11.66 -9.06 -8.25
CA ASP A 244 -10.69 -10.00 -8.81
C ASP A 244 -11.14 -11.46 -8.65
N LEU A 245 -11.55 -11.83 -7.43
CA LEU A 245 -12.01 -13.18 -7.12
C LEU A 245 -13.30 -13.54 -7.87
N TYR A 246 -14.21 -12.59 -8.06
CA TYR A 246 -15.45 -12.80 -8.81
C TYR A 246 -15.18 -13.28 -10.25
N PHE A 247 -14.16 -12.74 -10.91
CA PHE A 247 -13.84 -13.10 -12.30
C PHE A 247 -12.85 -14.25 -12.44
N HIS A 248 -11.97 -14.47 -11.45
CA HIS A 248 -10.82 -15.38 -11.61
C HIS A 248 -10.74 -16.51 -10.59
N SER A 249 -11.57 -16.51 -9.53
CA SER A 249 -11.44 -17.52 -8.47
C SER A 249 -12.07 -18.86 -8.84
N PRO A 250 -11.34 -19.98 -8.69
CA PRO A 250 -11.92 -21.31 -8.86
C PRO A 250 -12.99 -21.63 -7.80
N VAL A 251 -12.92 -21.01 -6.62
CA VAL A 251 -13.96 -21.16 -5.58
C VAL A 251 -15.31 -20.67 -6.10
N VAL A 252 -15.33 -19.52 -6.79
CA VAL A 252 -16.55 -18.95 -7.35
C VAL A 252 -17.11 -19.86 -8.45
N ALA A 253 -16.25 -20.35 -9.33
CA ALA A 253 -16.64 -21.27 -10.40
C ALA A 253 -17.23 -22.59 -9.87
N ASP A 254 -16.62 -23.17 -8.84
CA ASP A 254 -17.08 -24.44 -8.27
C ASP A 254 -18.41 -24.30 -7.54
N VAL A 255 -18.59 -23.23 -6.76
CA VAL A 255 -19.86 -22.95 -6.07
C VAL A 255 -20.98 -22.72 -7.09
N LEU A 256 -20.70 -22.00 -8.18
CA LEU A 256 -21.67 -21.83 -9.26
C LEU A 256 -22.03 -23.15 -9.96
N ALA A 257 -21.10 -24.09 -10.04
CA ALA A 257 -21.30 -25.39 -10.67
C ALA A 257 -21.95 -26.43 -9.73
N ALA A 258 -22.08 -26.12 -8.43
CA ALA A 258 -22.55 -27.05 -7.43
C ALA A 258 -24.00 -27.49 -7.70
N PRO A 259 -24.28 -28.80 -7.82
CA PRO A 259 -25.59 -29.31 -8.19
C PRO A 259 -26.67 -29.03 -7.13
N ALA A 260 -26.29 -28.84 -5.86
CA ALA A 260 -27.21 -28.52 -4.77
C ALA A 260 -28.02 -27.23 -5.04
N LEU A 261 -27.48 -26.31 -5.84
CA LEU A 261 -28.15 -25.08 -6.28
C LEU A 261 -29.10 -25.29 -7.48
N VAL A 262 -28.99 -26.42 -8.18
CA VAL A 262 -29.76 -26.77 -9.39
C VAL A 262 -30.96 -27.69 -9.06
N THR A 263 -30.93 -28.42 -7.95
CA THR A 263 -31.84 -29.54 -7.68
C THR A 263 -33.29 -29.20 -7.27
N GLU A 264 -33.68 -27.95 -6.99
CA GLU A 264 -35.13 -27.62 -6.85
C GLU A 264 -35.80 -27.28 -8.19
N ARG A 265 -35.30 -27.82 -9.30
CA ARG A 265 -35.93 -27.69 -10.63
C ARG A 265 -36.96 -28.78 -10.94
N GLY A 266 -37.23 -29.73 -10.05
CA GLY A 266 -37.83 -30.99 -10.48
C GLY A 266 -38.75 -31.72 -9.52
N ASP A 267 -39.49 -31.05 -8.63
CA ASP A 267 -40.59 -31.71 -7.91
C ASP A 267 -41.79 -30.77 -7.73
N VAL A 268 -42.49 -30.52 -8.85
CA VAL A 268 -43.93 -30.26 -8.84
C VAL A 268 -44.53 -31.02 -10.02
N SER A 269 -45.02 -32.23 -9.75
CA SER A 269 -46.00 -32.96 -10.56
C SER A 269 -47.14 -33.38 -9.64
#